data_AF-A0AAW8E4E6-F1
#
_entry.id   AF-A0AAW8E4E6-F1
#
_cell.length_a   1.000
_cell.length_b   1.000
_cell.length_c   1.000
_cell.angle_alpha   90.00
_cell.angle_beta   90.00
_cell.angle_gamma   90.00
#
_symmetry.space_group_name_H-M   'P 1'
#
loop_
_entity.id
_entity.type
_entity.pdbx_description
1 polymer ?
#
loop_
_entity_poly.entity_id
_entity_poly.type
_entity_poly.pdbx_seq_one_letter_code
_entity_poly.pdbx_strand_id
1 'polypeptide(L)'
;MHHIAGASERGVVLIVTLVLVVILSLVGTFAIRNATQSERSVNGIRSAEVAREAAETALRFCEQVAIFDGDDKDYTEYASVGMRARIITPPIGSEFDETAAWRKKASWVGNSAIVVPKAYVNKKPTGTAVDATPLEIEPRCLIQKIATTSTPSLTGYLITARGFANNARFETSTGVATQGAEAWLQSVLTRDK
;
A
#
# COMPACT_ATOMS: atom_id res chain seq x y z
N MET A 1 11.66 78.60 -0.32
CA MET A 1 12.18 77.76 0.78
C MET A 1 10.99 77.27 1.60
N HIS A 2 10.56 76.02 1.38
CA HIS A 2 9.49 75.37 2.16
C HIS A 2 10.17 74.47 3.20
N HIS A 3 10.04 74.81 4.48
CA HIS A 3 10.52 73.98 5.57
C HIS A 3 9.48 72.89 5.86
N ILE A 4 9.85 71.63 5.60
CA ILE A 4 9.05 70.47 6.00
C ILE A 4 9.43 70.14 7.45
N ALA A 5 8.52 70.41 8.38
CA ALA A 5 8.62 70.01 9.78
C ALA A 5 8.24 68.53 9.92
N GLY A 6 9.23 67.62 9.93
CA GLY A 6 9.02 66.17 9.82
C GLY A 6 9.61 65.33 10.96
N ALA A 7 9.53 65.79 12.22
CA ALA A 7 10.05 65.03 13.37
C ALA A 7 9.00 64.13 14.05
N SER A 8 7.74 64.58 14.12
CA SER A 8 6.61 63.83 14.73
C SER A 8 6.09 62.70 13.84
N GLU A 9 6.09 62.88 12.52
CA GLU A 9 5.59 61.88 11.56
C GLU A 9 6.46 60.61 11.49
N ARG A 10 7.76 60.70 11.84
CA ARG A 10 8.69 59.58 11.75
C ARG A 10 8.43 58.48 12.78
N GLY A 11 7.92 58.83 13.97
CA GLY A 11 7.64 57.86 15.03
C GLY A 11 6.38 57.02 14.76
N VAL A 12 5.33 57.64 14.23
CA VAL A 12 4.06 56.97 13.92
C VAL A 12 4.22 55.98 12.77
N VAL A 13 4.98 56.34 11.72
CA VAL A 13 5.24 55.45 10.58
C VAL A 13 5.98 54.18 11.01
N LEU A 14 6.94 54.29 11.93
CA LEU A 14 7.64 53.12 12.49
C LEU A 14 6.68 52.15 13.20
N ILE A 15 5.78 52.68 14.02
CA ILE A 15 4.82 51.86 14.77
C ILE A 15 3.84 51.17 13.81
N VAL A 16 3.30 51.91 12.83
CA VAL A 16 2.36 51.36 11.84
C VAL A 16 3.04 50.27 11.00
N THR A 17 4.25 50.52 10.52
CA THR A 17 4.99 49.51 9.74
C THR A 17 5.30 48.26 10.57
N LEU A 18 5.67 48.41 11.84
CA LEU A 18 5.94 47.26 12.72
C LEU A 18 4.68 46.43 12.97
N VAL A 19 3.54 47.07 13.21
CA VAL A 19 2.24 46.38 13.34
C VAL A 19 1.87 45.65 12.05
N LEU A 20 2.01 46.30 10.89
CA LEU A 20 1.74 45.67 9.59
C LEU A 20 2.65 44.47 9.34
N VAL A 21 3.94 44.57 9.65
CA VAL A 21 4.90 43.46 9.53
C VAL A 21 4.49 42.29 10.43
N VAL A 22 4.06 42.55 11.66
CA VAL A 22 3.58 41.50 12.58
C VAL A 22 2.34 40.81 12.01
N ILE A 23 1.36 41.57 11.54
CA ILE A 23 0.13 41.01 10.95
C ILE A 23 0.46 40.15 9.73
N LEU A 24 1.28 40.66 8.80
CA LEU A 24 1.69 39.93 7.60
C LEU A 24 2.48 38.66 7.96
N SER A 25 3.33 38.72 8.97
CA SER A 25 4.10 37.55 9.45
C SER A 25 3.18 36.47 10.02
N LEU A 26 2.16 36.86 10.79
CA LEU A 26 1.18 35.93 11.34
C LEU A 26 0.37 35.26 10.22
N VAL A 27 -0.18 36.04 9.28
CA VAL A 27 -0.94 35.52 8.14
C VAL A 27 -0.08 34.57 7.28
N GLY A 28 1.16 34.98 6.99
CA GLY A 28 2.11 34.14 6.26
C GLY A 28 2.39 32.82 6.98
N THR A 29 2.59 32.87 8.31
CA THR A 29 2.81 31.66 9.12
C THR A 29 1.61 30.71 9.09
N PHE A 30 0.38 31.24 9.21
CA PHE A 30 -0.84 30.42 9.12
C PHE A 30 -0.99 29.78 7.74
N ALA A 31 -0.73 30.52 6.66
CA ALA A 31 -0.77 29.99 5.31
C ALA A 31 0.22 28.83 5.11
N ILE A 32 1.47 28.98 5.57
CA ILE A 32 2.49 27.93 5.50
C ILE A 32 2.06 26.69 6.30
N ARG A 33 1.57 26.88 7.52
CA ARG A 33 1.11 25.77 8.36
C ARG A 33 -0.05 25.01 7.71
N ASN A 34 -1.02 25.71 7.13
CA ASN A 34 -2.13 25.07 6.44
C ASN A 34 -1.67 24.32 5.18
N ALA A 35 -0.76 24.91 4.40
CA ALA A 35 -0.18 24.25 3.24
C ALA A 35 0.55 22.95 3.61
N THR A 36 1.43 22.99 4.62
CA THR A 36 2.15 21.80 5.09
C THR A 36 1.23 20.71 5.66
N GLN A 37 0.12 21.07 6.31
CA GLN A 37 -0.88 20.11 6.76
C GLN A 37 -1.61 19.46 5.58
N SER A 38 -2.01 20.25 4.60
CA SER A 38 -2.66 19.76 3.37
C SER A 38 -1.73 18.80 2.61
N GLU A 39 -0.46 19.15 2.44
CA GLU A 39 0.54 18.31 1.77
C GLU A 39 0.71 16.96 2.47
N ARG A 40 0.82 16.95 3.81
CA ARG A 40 0.92 15.70 4.57
C ARG A 40 -0.31 14.83 4.42
N SER A 41 -1.50 15.43 4.41
CA SER A 41 -2.76 14.72 4.20
C SER A 41 -2.80 14.07 2.81
N VAL A 42 -2.52 14.85 1.77
CA VAL A 42 -2.49 14.35 0.37
C VAL A 42 -1.43 13.28 0.19
N ASN A 43 -0.24 13.44 0.78
CA ASN A 43 0.81 12.44 0.71
C ASN A 43 0.41 11.13 1.43
N GLY A 44 -0.32 11.23 2.54
CA GLY A 44 -0.90 10.08 3.24
C GLY A 44 -1.90 9.32 2.36
N ILE A 45 -2.84 10.04 1.73
CA ILE A 45 -3.84 9.46 0.80
C ILE A 45 -3.14 8.78 -0.37
N ARG A 46 -2.18 9.46 -1.02
CA ARG A 46 -1.41 8.90 -2.12
C ARG A 46 -0.72 7.60 -1.71
N SER A 47 -0.10 7.58 -0.53
CA SER A 47 0.58 6.37 -0.03
C SER A 47 -0.41 5.25 0.24
N ALA A 48 -1.58 5.54 0.80
CA ALA A 48 -2.63 4.54 1.05
C ALA A 48 -3.16 3.94 -0.27
N GLU A 49 -3.42 4.75 -1.29
CA GLU A 49 -3.89 4.25 -2.59
C GLU A 49 -2.83 3.41 -3.29
N VAL A 50 -1.55 3.82 -3.30
CA VAL A 50 -0.46 3.00 -3.86
C VAL A 50 -0.39 1.64 -3.16
N ALA A 51 -0.49 1.60 -1.82
CA ALA A 51 -0.51 0.35 -1.09
C ALA A 51 -1.73 -0.51 -1.46
N ARG A 52 -2.90 0.11 -1.65
CA ARG A 52 -4.14 -0.60 -2.04
C ARG A 52 -4.07 -1.17 -3.45
N GLU A 53 -3.57 -0.42 -4.43
CA GLU A 53 -3.36 -0.88 -5.80
C GLU A 53 -2.33 -2.01 -5.86
N ALA A 54 -1.27 -1.92 -5.07
CA ALA A 54 -0.29 -2.99 -4.92
C ALA A 54 -0.92 -4.25 -4.33
N ALA A 55 -1.79 -4.11 -3.32
CA ALA A 55 -2.52 -5.24 -2.72
C ALA A 55 -3.48 -5.87 -3.72
N GLU A 56 -4.18 -5.06 -4.52
CA GLU A 56 -5.07 -5.57 -5.57
C GLU A 56 -4.27 -6.33 -6.64
N THR A 57 -3.10 -5.81 -7.03
CA THR A 57 -2.21 -6.50 -7.97
C THR A 57 -1.80 -7.89 -7.45
N ALA A 58 -1.45 -7.99 -6.16
CA ALA A 58 -1.18 -9.29 -5.53
C ALA A 58 -2.39 -10.19 -5.46
N LEU A 59 -3.57 -9.63 -5.15
CA LEU A 59 -4.80 -10.39 -5.10
C LEU A 59 -5.10 -11.02 -6.48
N ARG A 60 -5.07 -10.23 -7.55
CA ARG A 60 -5.31 -10.69 -8.92
C ARG A 60 -4.32 -11.76 -9.37
N PHE A 61 -3.04 -11.58 -9.05
CA PHE A 61 -2.01 -12.59 -9.37
C PHE A 61 -2.32 -13.92 -8.67
N CYS A 62 -2.67 -13.87 -7.39
CA CYS A 62 -2.87 -15.08 -6.60
C CYS A 62 -4.23 -15.74 -6.83
N GLU A 63 -5.24 -14.98 -7.22
CA GLU A 63 -6.49 -15.53 -7.77
C GLU A 63 -6.20 -16.37 -9.02
N GLN A 64 -5.33 -15.88 -9.92
CA GLN A 64 -4.89 -16.69 -11.06
C GLN A 64 -4.19 -17.98 -10.61
N VAL A 65 -3.27 -17.91 -9.64
CA VAL A 65 -2.59 -19.10 -9.09
C VAL A 65 -3.59 -20.10 -8.52
N ALA A 66 -4.59 -19.63 -7.78
CA ALA A 66 -5.61 -20.48 -7.18
C ALA A 66 -6.55 -21.11 -8.24
N ILE A 67 -6.96 -20.34 -9.25
CA ILE A 67 -7.80 -20.83 -10.36
C ILE A 67 -7.09 -21.96 -11.12
N PHE A 68 -5.79 -21.82 -11.36
CA PHE A 68 -4.98 -22.80 -12.09
C PHE A 68 -4.29 -23.86 -11.19
N ASP A 69 -4.71 -24.07 -9.92
CA ASP A 69 -4.12 -25.11 -9.04
C ASP A 69 -4.21 -26.52 -9.67
N GLY A 70 -5.20 -26.77 -10.54
CA GLY A 70 -5.36 -28.06 -11.23
C GLY A 70 -4.53 -28.21 -12.51
N ASP A 71 -4.00 -27.12 -13.06
CA ASP A 71 -3.61 -27.05 -14.48
C ASP A 71 -2.09 -26.94 -14.70
N ASP A 72 -1.28 -27.21 -13.66
CA ASP A 72 0.20 -27.19 -13.68
C ASP A 72 0.80 -25.94 -14.37
N LYS A 73 0.12 -24.79 -14.26
CA LYS A 73 0.57 -23.53 -14.84
C LYS A 73 1.87 -23.05 -14.19
N ASP A 74 2.91 -22.90 -15.00
CA ASP A 74 4.23 -22.40 -14.58
C ASP A 74 4.45 -21.01 -15.17
N TYR A 75 4.43 -19.98 -14.30
CA TYR A 75 4.37 -18.53 -14.59
C TYR A 75 5.70 -17.96 -15.16
N THR A 76 6.31 -18.72 -16.07
CA THR A 76 7.60 -18.45 -16.70
C THR A 76 7.62 -17.15 -17.50
N GLU A 77 6.47 -16.68 -17.99
CA GLU A 77 6.31 -15.38 -18.64
C GLU A 77 6.64 -14.20 -17.71
N TYR A 78 6.61 -14.44 -16.39
CA TYR A 78 7.01 -13.49 -15.34
C TYR A 78 8.29 -13.93 -14.60
N ALA A 79 9.08 -14.83 -15.19
CA ALA A 79 10.28 -15.41 -14.60
C ALA A 79 10.03 -16.03 -13.20
N SER A 80 8.90 -16.73 -13.04
CA SER A 80 8.44 -17.25 -11.77
C SER A 80 7.90 -18.66 -11.91
N VAL A 81 8.34 -19.57 -11.04
CA VAL A 81 7.98 -20.99 -11.11
C VAL A 81 7.50 -21.53 -9.77
N GLY A 82 6.71 -22.60 -9.81
CA GLY A 82 6.32 -23.35 -8.60
C GLY A 82 5.39 -22.61 -7.63
N MET A 83 4.65 -21.60 -8.09
CA MET A 83 3.71 -20.83 -7.25
C MET A 83 2.65 -21.71 -6.58
N ARG A 84 2.23 -22.77 -7.26
CA ARG A 84 1.30 -23.79 -6.75
C ARG A 84 1.78 -24.43 -5.44
N ALA A 85 3.07 -24.76 -5.33
CA ALA A 85 3.64 -25.42 -4.14
C ALA A 85 3.58 -24.53 -2.89
N ARG A 86 3.26 -23.24 -3.05
CA ARG A 86 3.13 -22.26 -1.98
C ARG A 86 1.71 -22.18 -1.41
N ILE A 87 0.74 -22.85 -2.05
CA ILE A 87 -0.63 -22.98 -1.54
C ILE A 87 -0.61 -23.76 -0.23
N ILE A 88 -1.15 -23.16 0.81
CA ILE A 88 -1.05 -23.67 2.18
C ILE A 88 -2.10 -24.77 2.40
N THR A 89 -1.60 -25.91 2.88
CA THR A 89 -2.37 -27.03 3.43
C THR A 89 -1.91 -27.22 4.89
N PRO A 90 -2.80 -27.48 5.87
CA PRO A 90 -4.19 -27.94 5.77
C PRO A 90 -5.23 -26.83 5.50
N PRO A 91 -6.46 -27.20 5.08
CA PRO A 91 -7.55 -26.25 4.92
C PRO A 91 -8.04 -25.70 6.27
N ILE A 92 -8.53 -24.47 6.25
CA ILE A 92 -9.25 -23.85 7.37
C ILE A 92 -10.76 -23.96 7.20
N GLY A 93 -11.51 -23.87 8.30
CA GLY A 93 -12.97 -24.01 8.29
C GLY A 93 -13.73 -22.74 7.88
N SER A 94 -13.11 -21.58 8.04
CA SER A 94 -13.67 -20.25 7.71
C SER A 94 -12.55 -19.24 7.51
N GLU A 95 -12.83 -18.15 6.79
CA GLU A 95 -12.02 -16.95 6.68
C GLU A 95 -11.68 -16.30 8.04
N PHE A 96 -12.49 -16.55 9.07
CA PHE A 96 -12.29 -16.02 10.41
C PHE A 96 -11.41 -16.89 11.30
N ASP A 97 -11.03 -18.09 10.85
CA ASP A 97 -10.25 -19.07 11.61
C ASP A 97 -9.01 -18.42 12.26
N GLU A 98 -8.85 -18.62 13.57
CA GLU A 98 -7.75 -18.03 14.34
C GLU A 98 -6.39 -18.65 13.96
N THR A 99 -6.41 -19.86 13.41
CA THR A 99 -5.23 -20.58 12.96
C THR A 99 -4.80 -20.20 11.53
N ALA A 100 -5.60 -19.37 10.84
CA ALA A 100 -5.33 -18.92 9.48
C ALA A 100 -3.93 -18.33 9.32
N ALA A 101 -3.24 -18.72 8.25
CA ALA A 101 -1.86 -18.36 8.00
C ALA A 101 -1.67 -16.86 7.85
N TRP A 102 -2.64 -16.15 7.26
CA TRP A 102 -2.57 -14.70 7.09
C TRP A 102 -2.44 -13.93 8.40
N ARG A 103 -2.92 -14.47 9.52
CA ARG A 103 -2.77 -13.88 10.85
C ARG A 103 -1.36 -14.02 11.41
N LYS A 104 -0.53 -14.91 10.85
CA LYS A 104 0.81 -15.23 11.35
C LYS A 104 1.85 -14.45 10.56
N LYS A 105 2.60 -13.60 11.26
CA LYS A 105 3.70 -12.79 10.68
C LYS A 105 4.69 -13.65 9.86
N ALA A 106 5.08 -14.81 10.40
CA ALA A 106 6.00 -15.74 9.75
C ALA A 106 5.47 -16.32 8.43
N SER A 107 4.15 -16.38 8.21
CA SER A 107 3.58 -16.86 6.95
C SER A 107 3.79 -15.89 5.81
N TRP A 108 4.03 -14.61 6.09
CA TRP A 108 4.28 -13.57 5.08
C TRP A 108 5.71 -13.53 4.54
N VAL A 109 6.51 -14.53 4.91
CA VAL A 109 7.88 -14.77 4.44
C VAL A 109 8.07 -16.26 4.12
N GLY A 110 9.22 -16.61 3.56
CA GLY A 110 9.54 -18.01 3.25
C GLY A 110 8.62 -18.63 2.21
N ASN A 111 8.39 -19.94 2.31
CA ASN A 111 7.74 -20.71 1.24
C ASN A 111 6.25 -20.44 1.06
N SER A 112 5.53 -19.96 2.08
CA SER A 112 4.09 -19.68 1.98
C SER A 112 3.78 -18.37 1.24
N ALA A 113 4.63 -17.36 1.37
CA ALA A 113 4.35 -16.00 0.88
C ALA A 113 4.65 -15.80 -0.60
N ILE A 114 3.64 -15.90 -1.46
CA ILE A 114 3.81 -15.60 -2.88
C ILE A 114 4.18 -14.13 -3.04
N VAL A 115 5.43 -13.87 -3.41
CA VAL A 115 5.91 -12.53 -3.79
C VAL A 115 5.54 -12.33 -5.25
N VAL A 116 4.80 -11.26 -5.55
CA VAL A 116 4.37 -11.00 -6.91
C VAL A 116 5.60 -10.65 -7.75
N PRO A 117 5.78 -11.26 -8.92
CA PRO A 117 6.98 -11.03 -9.71
C PRO A 117 7.06 -9.58 -10.19
N LYS A 118 8.25 -8.97 -10.16
CA LYS A 118 8.45 -7.58 -10.67
C LYS A 118 8.00 -7.41 -12.12
N ALA A 119 8.15 -8.45 -12.93
CA ALA A 119 7.70 -8.47 -14.32
C ALA A 119 6.16 -8.45 -14.46
N TYR A 120 5.43 -8.95 -13.46
CA TYR A 120 3.98 -8.86 -13.39
C TYR A 120 3.53 -7.46 -12.96
N VAL A 121 4.13 -6.93 -11.89
CA VAL A 121 3.82 -5.58 -11.36
C VAL A 121 4.13 -4.49 -12.37
N ASN A 122 5.31 -4.56 -13.00
CA ASN A 122 5.77 -3.55 -13.95
C ASN A 122 5.46 -3.92 -15.40
N LYS A 123 4.42 -4.74 -15.64
CA LYS A 123 4.06 -5.16 -16.99
C LYS A 123 3.70 -3.92 -17.80
N LYS A 124 4.51 -3.61 -18.81
CA LYS A 124 4.30 -2.46 -19.72
C LYS A 124 3.36 -2.90 -20.84
N PRO A 125 2.11 -2.39 -20.92
CA PRO A 125 1.16 -2.83 -21.93
C PRO A 125 1.62 -2.46 -23.35
N THR A 126 2.31 -1.34 -23.50
CA THR A 126 2.88 -0.85 -24.77
C THR A 126 3.93 0.24 -24.48
N GLY A 127 5.21 -0.02 -24.80
CA GLY A 127 6.29 0.97 -24.69
C GLY A 127 7.37 0.68 -23.65
N THR A 128 8.45 1.46 -23.68
CA THR A 128 9.63 1.33 -22.80
C THR A 128 9.61 2.30 -21.61
N ALA A 129 8.81 3.37 -21.68
CA ALA A 129 8.70 4.37 -20.63
C ALA A 129 7.82 3.89 -19.46
N VAL A 130 8.19 4.26 -18.24
CA VAL A 130 7.39 4.12 -17.03
C VAL A 130 7.20 5.52 -16.47
N ASP A 131 5.98 6.03 -16.53
CA ASP A 131 5.63 7.36 -16.00
C ASP A 131 5.50 7.35 -14.47
N ALA A 132 5.50 6.16 -13.85
CA ALA A 132 5.38 5.95 -12.42
C ALA A 132 6.66 5.37 -11.84
N THR A 133 7.02 5.82 -10.63
CA THR A 133 8.07 5.21 -9.82
C THR A 133 7.68 3.75 -9.51
N PRO A 134 8.53 2.76 -9.84
CA PRO A 134 8.26 1.37 -9.51
C PRO A 134 8.10 1.16 -8.00
N LEU A 135 7.39 0.10 -7.62
CA LEU A 135 7.31 -0.32 -6.22
C LEU A 135 8.69 -0.79 -5.74
N GLU A 136 9.12 -0.27 -4.58
CA GLU A 136 10.37 -0.69 -3.94
C GLU A 136 10.23 -2.05 -3.24
N ILE A 137 9.04 -2.31 -2.70
CA ILE A 137 8.69 -3.56 -2.02
C ILE A 137 7.65 -4.27 -2.86
N GLU A 138 7.94 -5.51 -3.27
CA GLU A 138 6.99 -6.30 -4.03
C GLU A 138 5.76 -6.64 -3.17
N PRO A 139 4.55 -6.44 -3.70
CA PRO A 139 3.35 -6.90 -3.04
C PRO A 139 3.36 -8.43 -2.98
N ARG A 140 2.64 -8.99 -2.02
CA ARG A 140 2.66 -10.42 -1.76
C ARG A 140 1.29 -10.91 -1.32
N CYS A 141 1.06 -12.20 -1.45
CA CYS A 141 -0.18 -12.82 -0.99
C CYS A 141 0.10 -14.15 -0.28
N LEU A 142 -0.96 -14.64 0.35
CA LEU A 142 -1.07 -16.01 0.83
C LEU A 142 -2.31 -16.64 0.22
N ILE A 143 -2.18 -17.90 -0.18
CA ILE A 143 -3.29 -18.73 -0.64
C ILE A 143 -3.40 -19.88 0.35
N GLN A 144 -4.54 -20.00 1.03
CA GLN A 144 -4.81 -21.08 1.96
C GLN A 144 -6.10 -21.79 1.56
N LYS A 145 -6.10 -23.13 1.57
CA LYS A 145 -7.33 -23.88 1.27
C LYS A 145 -8.39 -23.59 2.33
N ILE A 146 -9.66 -23.52 1.93
CA ILE A 146 -10.81 -23.43 2.82
C ILE A 146 -11.75 -24.61 2.54
N ALA A 147 -12.28 -25.22 3.59
CA ALA A 147 -13.27 -26.27 3.53
C ALA A 147 -14.25 -26.08 4.68
N THR A 148 -15.45 -25.58 4.37
CA THR A 148 -16.46 -25.35 5.41
C THR A 148 -17.09 -26.66 5.87
N THR A 149 -17.52 -26.67 7.13
CA THR A 149 -18.27 -27.80 7.72
C THR A 149 -19.78 -27.70 7.49
N SER A 150 -20.24 -26.74 6.66
CA SER A 150 -21.64 -26.59 6.29
C SER A 150 -22.11 -27.71 5.35
N THR A 151 -23.43 -27.88 5.23
CA THR A 151 -24.03 -28.79 4.24
C THR A 151 -24.81 -27.97 3.22
N PRO A 152 -24.41 -27.94 1.93
CA PRO A 152 -23.24 -28.59 1.34
C PRO A 152 -21.91 -27.96 1.80
N SER A 153 -20.84 -28.76 1.78
CA SER A 153 -19.47 -28.32 2.10
C SER A 153 -18.96 -27.41 0.99
N LEU A 154 -18.51 -26.20 1.33
CA LEU A 154 -17.86 -25.29 0.38
C LEU A 154 -16.35 -25.51 0.46
N THR A 155 -15.75 -25.83 -0.68
CA THR A 155 -14.29 -25.97 -0.82
C THR A 155 -13.75 -24.88 -1.73
N GLY A 156 -12.56 -24.36 -1.41
CA GLY A 156 -11.98 -23.29 -2.19
C GLY A 156 -10.67 -22.77 -1.63
N TYR A 157 -10.44 -21.46 -1.80
CA TYR A 157 -9.27 -20.76 -1.32
C TYR A 157 -9.65 -19.47 -0.61
N LEU A 158 -9.01 -19.24 0.54
CA LEU A 158 -8.85 -17.93 1.13
C LEU A 158 -7.56 -17.31 0.59
N ILE A 159 -7.68 -16.15 -0.04
CA ILE A 159 -6.54 -15.41 -0.58
C ILE A 159 -6.45 -14.11 0.18
N THR A 160 -5.33 -13.88 0.86
CA THR A 160 -5.05 -12.61 1.53
C THR A 160 -3.85 -11.97 0.86
N ALA A 161 -3.99 -10.72 0.42
CA ALA A 161 -2.97 -9.94 -0.25
C ALA A 161 -2.51 -8.76 0.60
N ARG A 162 -1.23 -8.43 0.52
CA ARG A 162 -0.58 -7.27 1.12
C ARG A 162 0.10 -6.44 0.06
N GLY A 163 -0.19 -5.15 0.07
CA GLY A 163 0.48 -4.16 -0.75
C GLY A 163 1.16 -3.10 0.12
N PHE A 164 2.24 -2.55 -0.40
CA PHE A 164 3.11 -1.61 0.31
C PHE A 164 3.36 -0.40 -0.58
N ALA A 165 3.30 0.79 -0.02
CA ALA A 165 3.78 1.98 -0.71
C ALA A 165 5.30 2.15 -0.54
N ASN A 166 5.93 3.01 -1.34
CA ASN A 166 7.37 3.24 -1.29
C ASN A 166 7.86 3.93 0.00
N ASN A 167 6.96 4.42 0.86
CA ASN A 167 7.32 4.89 2.20
C ASN A 167 7.27 3.78 3.27
N ALA A 168 6.91 2.55 2.89
CA ALA A 168 6.80 1.42 3.80
C ALA A 168 8.15 0.79 4.12
N ARG A 169 8.23 0.15 5.30
CA ARG A 169 9.36 -0.69 5.69
C ARG A 169 8.86 -2.08 6.06
N PHE A 170 9.20 -3.06 5.24
CA PHE A 170 8.86 -4.46 5.43
C PHE A 170 10.11 -5.29 5.76
N GLU A 171 10.10 -5.96 6.90
CA GLU A 171 11.18 -6.84 7.33
C GLU A 171 10.97 -8.24 6.77
N THR A 172 11.81 -8.65 5.82
CA THR A 172 11.69 -9.93 5.11
C THR A 172 12.14 -11.13 5.94
N SER A 173 12.84 -10.92 7.07
CA SER A 173 13.17 -11.99 8.01
C SER A 173 12.01 -12.37 8.92
N THR A 174 11.14 -11.40 9.28
CA THR A 174 10.05 -11.61 10.26
C THR A 174 8.64 -11.51 9.65
N GLY A 175 8.51 -10.94 8.47
CA GLY A 175 7.21 -10.71 7.80
C GLY A 175 6.40 -9.54 8.33
N VAL A 176 7.07 -8.58 8.99
CA VAL A 176 6.43 -7.45 9.69
C VAL A 176 6.65 -6.16 8.92
N ALA A 177 5.58 -5.38 8.74
CA ALA A 177 5.68 -3.98 8.34
C ALA A 177 5.83 -3.12 9.59
N THR A 178 6.84 -2.25 9.63
CA THR A 178 7.14 -1.42 10.82
C THR A 178 6.82 0.05 10.62
N GLN A 179 6.75 0.52 9.37
CA GLN A 179 6.52 1.92 9.01
C GLN A 179 5.83 2.02 7.64
N GLY A 180 5.24 3.19 7.38
CA GLY A 180 4.63 3.58 6.11
C GLY A 180 3.27 2.96 5.82
N ALA A 181 2.81 3.10 4.58
CA ALA A 181 1.48 2.64 4.19
C ALA A 181 1.48 1.17 3.74
N GLU A 182 0.54 0.43 4.29
CA GLU A 182 0.25 -0.96 3.97
C GLU A 182 -1.26 -1.13 3.79
N ALA A 183 -1.66 -1.94 2.82
CA ALA A 183 -3.05 -2.34 2.62
C ALA A 183 -3.17 -3.86 2.60
N TRP A 184 -4.29 -4.35 3.14
CA TRP A 184 -4.65 -5.76 3.18
C TRP A 184 -5.96 -5.93 2.42
N LEU A 185 -6.00 -6.90 1.51
CA LEU A 185 -7.21 -7.31 0.80
C LEU A 185 -7.42 -8.81 0.96
N GLN A 186 -8.68 -9.23 0.97
CA GLN A 186 -9.03 -10.64 1.11
C GLN A 186 -10.10 -11.03 0.12
N SER A 187 -9.94 -12.20 -0.49
CA SER A 187 -10.88 -12.80 -1.44
C SER A 187 -11.10 -14.25 -1.05
N VAL A 188 -12.33 -14.74 -1.28
CA VAL A 188 -12.68 -16.15 -1.14
C VAL A 188 -13.09 -16.65 -2.51
N LEU A 189 -12.33 -17.60 -3.05
CA LEU A 189 -12.67 -18.29 -4.28
C LEU A 189 -13.27 -19.64 -3.93
N THR A 190 -14.56 -19.82 -4.18
CA THR A 190 -15.23 -21.12 -4.03
C THR A 190 -15.12 -21.90 -5.34
N ARG A 191 -14.93 -23.21 -5.23
CA ARG A 191 -15.03 -24.13 -6.35
C ARG A 191 -16.38 -24.82 -6.26
N ASP A 192 -17.27 -24.52 -7.19
CA ASP A 192 -18.50 -25.28 -7.35
C ASP A 192 -18.15 -26.71 -7.79
N LYS A 193 -18.86 -27.69 -7.23
CA LYS A 193 -18.66 -29.11 -7.54
C LYS A 193 -19.20 -29.46 -8.93
#